data_AF-A0A1B7MXI5-F1
#
_entry.id   AF-A0A1B7MXI5-F1
#
_cell.length_a   1.000
_cell.length_b   1.000
_cell.length_c   1.000
_cell.angle_alpha   90.00
_cell.angle_beta   90.00
_cell.angle_gamma   90.00
#
_symmetry.space_group_name_H-M   'P 1'
#
loop_
_entity.id
_entity.type
_entity.pdbx_description
1 polymer ?
#
loop_
_entity_poly.entity_id
_entity_poly.type
_entity_poly.pdbx_seq_one_letter_code
_entity_poly.pdbx_strand_id
1 'polypeptide(L)'
;MFNNFSNTLAAAAGATGVKGDTKKSMSPTLRADIYSAIDQVKPWLVGGTGGRQAGDGVAYQTIIARIQQHFPDLKMGLDAARNTEHEVAVIVAGITNMILEMSKWDGMAGAMAMRTWVDTLSDAHGKISTASTGAKGGSRKEQVGRGMTRGINQLTDVTLMTRDFAARIQIISLLKSVNTKIHGAGSDEARQGEALWSSKFI
;
A
#
# COMPACT_ATOMS: atom_id res chain seq x y z
N MET A 1 25.40 9.46 -42.71
CA MET A 1 24.72 9.98 -41.52
C MET A 1 23.22 9.67 -41.57
N PHE A 2 22.82 8.39 -41.52
CA PHE A 2 21.38 8.00 -41.62
C PHE A 2 20.95 6.88 -40.64
N ASN A 3 21.76 6.52 -39.65
CA ASN A 3 21.41 5.45 -38.69
C ASN A 3 20.64 5.91 -37.44
N ASN A 4 20.45 7.22 -37.24
CA ASN A 4 19.75 7.71 -36.05
C ASN A 4 18.24 7.86 -36.22
N PHE A 5 17.72 7.87 -37.45
CA PHE A 5 16.28 8.03 -37.69
C PHE A 5 15.47 6.75 -37.38
N SER A 6 16.06 5.58 -37.59
CA SER A 6 15.39 4.30 -37.32
C SER A 6 15.19 4.04 -35.81
N ASN A 7 16.10 4.53 -34.96
CA ASN A 7 15.95 4.38 -33.50
C ASN A 7 14.92 5.34 -32.91
N THR A 8 14.70 6.51 -33.51
CA THR A 8 13.68 7.46 -33.03
C THR A 8 12.28 7.08 -33.48
N LEU A 9 12.12 6.45 -34.66
CA LEU A 9 10.82 5.98 -35.13
C LEU A 9 10.36 4.71 -34.38
N ALA A 10 11.28 3.81 -34.03
CA ALA A 10 10.98 2.64 -33.19
C ALA A 10 10.57 3.04 -31.76
N ALA A 11 11.15 4.12 -31.21
CA ALA A 11 10.73 4.67 -29.93
C ALA A 11 9.39 5.43 -29.99
N ALA A 12 9.08 6.07 -31.12
CA ALA A 12 7.82 6.80 -31.31
C ALA A 12 6.61 5.88 -31.64
N ALA A 13 6.85 4.74 -32.32
CA ALA A 13 5.82 3.73 -32.56
C ALA A 13 5.39 2.97 -31.28
N GLY A 14 6.20 3.02 -30.21
CA GLY A 14 5.82 2.53 -28.88
C GLY A 14 5.06 3.54 -28.02
N ALA A 15 4.95 4.81 -28.46
CA ALA A 15 4.38 5.91 -27.68
C ALA A 15 2.94 6.27 -28.05
N THR A 16 2.32 5.57 -29.01
CA THR A 16 0.92 5.80 -29.41
C THR A 16 0.06 4.57 -29.17
N GLY A 17 -0.60 4.58 -28.01
CA GLY A 17 -1.82 3.86 -27.66
C GLY A 17 -2.20 2.65 -28.52
N VAL A 18 -1.69 1.48 -28.14
CA VAL A 18 -2.37 0.21 -28.43
C VAL A 18 -2.70 -0.41 -27.09
N LYS A 19 -4.01 -0.48 -26.79
CA LYS A 19 -4.59 -1.43 -25.83
C LYS A 19 -4.23 -2.83 -26.31
N GLY A 20 -3.02 -3.26 -26.01
CA GLY A 20 -2.59 -4.63 -26.19
C GLY A 20 -3.18 -5.43 -25.05
N ASP A 21 -3.93 -6.47 -25.40
CA ASP A 21 -4.18 -7.63 -24.56
C ASP A 21 -2.84 -8.34 -24.26
N THR A 22 -1.94 -7.63 -23.57
CA THR A 22 -0.71 -8.21 -23.05
C THR A 22 -1.20 -9.23 -22.06
N LYS A 23 -1.01 -10.52 -22.37
CA LYS A 23 -1.04 -11.61 -21.40
C LYS A 23 -0.41 -11.06 -20.13
N LYS A 24 -1.24 -10.67 -19.15
CA LYS A 24 -0.75 -10.01 -17.95
C LYS A 24 0.31 -10.99 -17.42
N SER A 25 1.53 -10.53 -17.30
CA SER A 25 2.60 -11.25 -16.66
C SER A 25 3.04 -10.36 -15.52
N MET A 26 3.42 -10.95 -14.41
CA MET A 26 3.92 -10.20 -13.26
C MET A 26 5.03 -9.26 -13.72
N SER A 27 4.96 -7.97 -13.36
CA SER A 27 6.06 -7.06 -13.61
C SER A 27 7.34 -7.63 -12.99
N PRO A 28 8.45 -7.77 -13.74
CA PRO A 28 9.68 -8.42 -13.25
C PRO A 28 10.24 -7.78 -11.97
N THR A 29 9.97 -6.50 -11.76
CA THR A 29 10.47 -5.74 -10.60
C THR A 29 9.50 -5.73 -9.42
N LEU A 30 8.24 -6.17 -9.60
CA LEU A 30 7.16 -6.03 -8.61
C LEU A 30 7.56 -6.56 -7.22
N ARG A 31 8.18 -7.74 -7.17
CA ARG A 31 8.61 -8.35 -5.91
C ARG A 31 9.66 -7.51 -5.19
N ALA A 32 10.69 -7.06 -5.91
CA ALA A 32 11.75 -6.22 -5.34
C ALA A 32 11.21 -4.84 -4.91
N ASP A 33 10.27 -4.31 -5.69
CA ASP A 33 9.62 -3.04 -5.42
C ASP A 33 8.71 -3.09 -4.19
N ILE A 34 8.02 -4.21 -3.95
CA ILE A 34 7.24 -4.44 -2.72
C ILE A 34 8.15 -4.31 -1.50
N TYR A 35 9.23 -5.09 -1.41
CA TYR A 35 10.09 -5.06 -0.23
C TYR A 35 10.79 -3.70 -0.08
N SER A 36 11.22 -3.07 -1.18
CA SER A 36 11.76 -1.71 -1.15
C SER A 36 10.75 -0.70 -0.63
N ALA A 37 9.47 -0.81 -1.02
CA ALA A 37 8.41 0.06 -0.53
C ALA A 37 8.13 -0.17 0.97
N ILE A 38 8.10 -1.43 1.42
CA ILE A 38 7.95 -1.79 2.85
C ILE A 38 9.08 -1.17 3.68
N ASP A 39 10.33 -1.31 3.23
CA ASP A 39 11.52 -0.78 3.91
C ASP A 39 11.51 0.75 3.99
N GLN A 40 11.04 1.43 2.94
CA GLN A 40 10.92 2.89 2.92
C GLN A 40 9.75 3.40 3.76
N VAL A 41 8.63 2.66 3.79
CA VAL A 41 7.43 3.06 4.53
C VAL A 41 7.60 2.95 6.03
N LYS A 42 8.30 1.93 6.52
CA LYS A 42 8.50 1.73 7.96
C LYS A 42 9.08 2.96 8.69
N PRO A 43 10.24 3.53 8.30
CA PRO A 43 10.78 4.73 8.96
C PRO A 43 9.90 5.97 8.73
N TRP A 44 9.22 6.08 7.59
CA TRP A 44 8.30 7.18 7.30
C TRP A 44 7.05 7.15 8.21
N LEU A 45 6.49 5.97 8.49
CA LEU A 45 5.39 5.78 9.43
C LEU A 45 5.81 6.06 10.87
N VAL A 46 6.98 5.58 11.29
CA VAL A 46 7.48 5.81 12.66
C VAL A 46 7.76 7.30 12.89
N GLY A 47 8.31 7.99 11.89
CA GLY A 47 8.74 9.39 11.99
C GLY A 47 10.03 9.51 12.80
N GLY A 48 11.00 10.26 12.29
CA GLY A 48 12.30 10.48 12.92
C GLY A 48 12.66 11.96 13.07
N THR A 49 13.77 12.24 13.76
CA THR A 49 14.32 13.58 14.08
C THR A 49 14.75 14.44 12.88
N GLY A 50 14.41 14.06 11.65
CA GLY A 50 14.81 14.73 10.41
C GLY A 50 13.65 15.24 9.54
N GLY A 51 12.43 15.33 10.07
CA GLY A 51 11.29 15.91 9.33
C GLY A 51 10.75 15.08 8.16
N ARG A 52 11.12 13.80 8.06
CA ARG A 52 10.61 12.85 7.06
C ARG A 52 9.62 11.91 7.73
N GLN A 53 8.34 12.24 7.69
CA GLN A 53 7.30 11.49 8.39
C GLN A 53 5.94 11.59 7.70
N ALA A 54 5.07 10.61 7.95
CA ALA A 54 3.68 10.70 7.51
C ALA A 54 3.01 12.00 7.96
N GLY A 55 2.37 12.71 7.01
CA GLY A 55 1.75 14.02 7.20
C GLY A 55 2.64 15.21 6.79
N ASP A 56 3.87 14.98 6.34
CA ASP A 56 4.77 16.06 5.91
C ASP A 56 4.52 16.55 4.46
N GLY A 57 3.72 15.82 3.68
CA GLY A 57 3.41 16.16 2.29
C GLY A 57 4.51 15.90 1.26
N VAL A 58 5.70 15.44 1.66
CA VAL A 58 6.89 15.38 0.78
C VAL A 58 7.66 14.07 0.89
N ALA A 59 7.83 13.50 2.08
CA ALA A 59 8.69 12.32 2.23
C ALA A 59 8.07 11.04 1.64
N TYR A 60 6.77 11.04 1.35
CA TYR A 60 6.10 9.89 0.71
C TYR A 60 6.39 9.78 -0.80
N GLN A 61 6.98 10.80 -1.43
CA GLN A 61 7.10 10.90 -2.90
C GLN A 61 7.91 9.75 -3.52
N THR A 62 8.94 9.25 -2.84
CA THR A 62 9.71 8.10 -3.34
C THR A 62 8.94 6.79 -3.25
N ILE A 63 8.07 6.67 -2.24
CA ILE A 63 7.23 5.49 -2.04
C ILE A 63 6.11 5.48 -3.09
N ILE A 64 5.42 6.62 -3.27
CA ILE A 64 4.33 6.71 -4.24
C ILE A 64 4.83 6.55 -5.68
N ALA A 65 6.00 7.09 -6.03
CA ALA A 65 6.59 6.90 -7.35
C ALA A 65 6.81 5.41 -7.66
N ARG A 66 7.22 4.63 -6.66
CA ARG A 66 7.38 3.18 -6.79
C ARG A 66 6.04 2.45 -6.95
N ILE A 67 5.01 2.88 -6.21
CA ILE A 67 3.64 2.33 -6.37
C ILE A 67 3.10 2.64 -7.77
N GLN A 68 3.31 3.87 -8.26
CA GLN A 68 2.82 4.35 -9.56
C GLN A 68 3.46 3.63 -10.75
N GLN A 69 4.64 3.02 -10.58
CA GLN A 69 5.23 2.15 -11.61
C GLN A 69 4.35 0.93 -11.91
N HIS A 70 3.62 0.43 -10.91
CA HIS A 70 2.72 -0.73 -11.05
C HIS A 70 1.25 -0.32 -11.15
N PHE A 71 0.89 0.84 -10.59
CA PHE A 71 -0.47 1.40 -10.58
C PHE A 71 -0.46 2.89 -10.97
N PRO A 72 -0.31 3.23 -12.26
CA PRO A 72 -0.19 4.62 -12.70
C PRO A 72 -1.45 5.46 -12.43
N ASP A 73 -2.60 4.81 -12.28
CA ASP A 73 -3.87 5.47 -11.95
C ASP A 73 -3.96 5.90 -10.48
N LEU A 74 -3.06 5.40 -9.62
CA LEU A 74 -3.00 5.78 -8.22
C LEU A 74 -2.40 7.20 -8.08
N LYS A 75 -3.29 8.20 -8.06
CA LYS A 75 -2.92 9.60 -7.83
C LYS A 75 -3.26 9.98 -6.39
N MET A 76 -2.30 10.55 -5.66
CA MET A 76 -2.63 11.32 -4.46
C MET A 76 -3.22 12.66 -4.89
N GLY A 77 -4.46 12.92 -4.48
CA GLY A 77 -5.08 14.24 -4.64
C GLY A 77 -4.39 15.29 -3.77
N LEU A 78 -4.51 16.56 -4.15
CA LEU A 78 -4.05 17.70 -3.36
C LEU A 78 -4.65 17.69 -1.94
N ASP A 79 -5.85 17.14 -1.77
CA ASP A 79 -6.56 16.99 -0.49
C ASP A 79 -5.90 15.99 0.47
N ALA A 80 -5.09 15.07 -0.06
CA ALA A 80 -4.35 14.10 0.75
C ALA A 80 -3.01 14.67 1.24
N ALA A 81 -2.45 15.68 0.59
CA ALA A 81 -1.17 16.25 0.96
C ALA A 81 -1.25 16.99 2.31
N ARG A 82 -0.33 16.69 3.22
CA ARG A 82 -0.28 17.17 4.62
C ARG A 82 -1.42 16.67 5.51
N ASN A 83 -2.21 15.71 5.05
CA ASN A 83 -3.20 15.00 5.86
C ASN A 83 -2.67 13.61 6.20
N THR A 84 -2.11 13.46 7.40
CA THR A 84 -1.50 12.21 7.88
C THR A 84 -2.38 10.99 7.64
N GLU A 85 -3.68 11.08 7.92
CA GLU A 85 -4.59 9.94 7.77
C GLU A 85 -4.73 9.54 6.29
N HIS A 86 -4.92 10.52 5.39
CA HIS A 86 -5.09 10.27 3.96
C HIS A 86 -3.80 9.82 3.29
N GLU A 87 -2.66 10.44 3.61
CA GLU A 87 -1.36 10.03 3.08
C GLU A 87 -1.09 8.56 3.43
N VAL A 88 -1.27 8.21 4.70
CA VAL A 88 -1.07 6.83 5.17
C VAL A 88 -2.06 5.90 4.48
N ALA A 89 -3.33 6.26 4.36
CA ALA A 89 -4.33 5.42 3.72
C ALA A 89 -3.96 5.08 2.26
N VAL A 90 -3.54 6.07 1.47
CA VAL A 90 -3.19 5.86 0.06
C VAL A 90 -1.92 5.02 -0.08
N ILE A 91 -0.88 5.30 0.71
CA ILE A 91 0.37 4.52 0.66
C ILE A 91 0.14 3.08 1.12
N VAL A 92 -0.59 2.90 2.21
CA VAL A 92 -0.89 1.56 2.75
C VAL A 92 -1.69 0.76 1.75
N ALA A 93 -2.70 1.36 1.13
CA ALA A 93 -3.50 0.70 0.09
C ALA A 93 -2.66 0.36 -1.14
N GLY A 94 -1.79 1.27 -1.59
CA GLY A 94 -0.93 1.06 -2.74
C GLY A 94 0.02 -0.13 -2.57
N ILE A 95 0.69 -0.22 -1.42
CA ILE A 95 1.56 -1.38 -1.11
C ILE A 95 0.74 -2.66 -0.98
N THR A 96 -0.42 -2.59 -0.31
CA THR A 96 -1.31 -3.74 -0.18
C THR A 96 -1.75 -4.24 -1.57
N ASN A 97 -2.12 -3.35 -2.48
CA ASN A 97 -2.51 -3.67 -3.84
C ASN A 97 -1.36 -4.25 -4.69
N MET A 98 -0.12 -3.78 -4.50
CA MET A 98 1.07 -4.40 -5.10
C MET A 98 1.25 -5.85 -4.64
N ILE A 99 1.08 -6.11 -3.35
CA ILE A 99 1.16 -7.47 -2.79
C ILE A 99 0.03 -8.35 -3.31
N LEU A 100 -1.19 -7.82 -3.40
CA LEU A 100 -2.32 -8.54 -3.99
C LEU A 100 -2.05 -8.88 -5.45
N GLU A 101 -1.59 -7.92 -6.25
CA GLU A 101 -1.25 -8.18 -7.65
C GLU A 101 -0.16 -9.26 -7.78
N MET A 102 0.86 -9.25 -6.91
CA MET A 102 1.85 -10.33 -6.86
C MET A 102 1.20 -11.68 -6.50
N SER A 103 0.23 -11.70 -5.58
CA SER A 103 -0.47 -12.91 -5.15
C SER A 103 -1.23 -13.61 -6.29
N LYS A 104 -1.68 -12.88 -7.32
CA LYS A 104 -2.31 -13.49 -8.51
C LYS A 104 -1.37 -14.46 -9.22
N TRP A 105 -0.10 -14.11 -9.26
CA TRP A 105 0.94 -14.86 -9.97
C TRP A 105 1.53 -15.95 -9.09
N ASP A 106 1.78 -15.62 -7.82
CA ASP A 106 2.31 -16.54 -6.83
C ASP A 106 1.59 -16.30 -5.49
N GLY A 107 0.57 -17.11 -5.22
CA GLY A 107 -0.26 -16.97 -4.03
C GLY A 107 0.54 -17.09 -2.73
N MET A 108 1.51 -18.00 -2.67
CA MET A 108 2.33 -18.22 -1.49
C MET A 108 3.32 -17.07 -1.26
N ALA A 109 3.96 -16.57 -2.32
CA ALA A 109 4.76 -15.36 -2.21
C ALA A 109 3.93 -14.15 -1.77
N GLY A 110 2.71 -14.01 -2.30
CA GLY A 110 1.74 -12.99 -1.90
C GLY A 110 1.40 -13.06 -0.42
N ALA A 111 1.08 -14.25 0.09
CA ALA A 111 0.78 -14.48 1.50
C ALA A 111 1.98 -14.15 2.40
N MET A 112 3.20 -14.54 2.02
CA MET A 112 4.41 -14.23 2.78
C MET A 112 4.73 -12.73 2.79
N ALA A 113 4.63 -12.05 1.65
CA ALA A 113 4.80 -10.60 1.59
C ALA A 113 3.72 -9.87 2.38
N MET A 114 2.47 -10.35 2.35
CA MET A 114 1.38 -9.80 3.16
C MET A 114 1.68 -9.94 4.66
N ARG A 115 2.24 -11.08 5.08
CA ARG A 115 2.64 -11.27 6.47
C ARG A 115 3.71 -10.26 6.88
N THR A 116 4.78 -10.14 6.11
CA THR A 116 5.84 -9.14 6.34
C THR A 116 5.28 -7.72 6.41
N TRP A 117 4.34 -7.41 5.52
CA TRP A 117 3.69 -6.11 5.46
C TRP A 117 2.86 -5.81 6.72
N VAL A 118 2.01 -6.75 7.15
CA VAL A 118 1.20 -6.62 8.37
C VAL A 118 2.07 -6.50 9.62
N ASP A 119 3.14 -7.29 9.72
CA ASP A 119 4.08 -7.21 10.84
C ASP A 119 4.83 -5.87 10.84
N THR A 120 5.15 -5.33 9.66
CA THR A 120 5.76 -4.00 9.51
C THR A 120 4.82 -2.89 9.96
N LEU A 121 3.54 -2.94 9.59
CA LEU A 121 2.53 -1.96 10.02
C LEU A 121 2.35 -1.98 11.54
N SER A 122 2.26 -3.17 12.12
CA SER A 122 2.13 -3.36 13.57
C SER A 122 3.36 -2.83 14.33
N ASP A 123 4.56 -3.17 13.88
CA ASP A 123 5.81 -2.71 14.50
C ASP A 123 5.98 -1.20 14.35
N ALA A 124 5.68 -0.64 13.17
CA ALA A 124 5.72 0.80 12.94
C ALA A 124 4.74 1.53 13.85
N HIS A 125 3.47 1.12 13.90
CA HIS A 125 2.46 1.73 14.77
C HIS A 125 2.84 1.66 16.25
N GLY A 126 3.40 0.53 16.70
CA GLY A 126 3.88 0.35 18.06
C GLY A 126 4.97 1.35 18.46
N LYS A 127 5.82 1.76 17.52
CA LYS A 127 6.95 2.68 17.71
C LYS A 127 6.62 4.16 17.55
N ILE A 128 5.42 4.51 17.08
CA ILE A 128 5.00 5.91 16.97
C ILE A 128 4.79 6.49 18.36
N SER A 129 5.44 7.63 18.62
CA SER A 129 5.23 8.40 19.84
C SER A 129 3.76 8.81 20.00
N THR A 130 3.23 8.65 21.21
CA THR A 130 1.86 9.07 21.59
C THR A 130 1.76 10.56 21.90
N ALA A 131 2.84 11.33 21.74
CA ALA A 131 2.84 12.76 22.01
C ALA A 131 1.77 13.49 21.17
N SER A 132 0.89 14.22 21.85
CA SER A 132 -0.22 14.95 21.23
C SER A 132 0.29 16.15 20.46
N THR A 133 0.00 16.22 19.16
CA THR A 133 0.28 17.39 18.32
C THR A 133 -0.93 18.33 18.26
N GLY A 134 -1.21 19.05 19.34
CA GLY A 134 -2.01 20.28 19.34
C GLY A 134 -3.52 20.24 19.00
N ALA A 135 -4.22 21.22 19.60
CA ALA A 135 -5.60 21.73 19.55
C ALA A 135 -6.78 21.09 18.75
N LYS A 136 -6.61 20.23 17.73
CA LYS A 136 -7.76 19.81 16.88
C LYS A 136 -7.78 18.38 16.32
N GLY A 137 -7.11 17.40 16.93
CA GLY A 137 -7.47 16.00 16.68
C GLY A 137 -6.38 14.97 16.89
N GLY A 138 -6.53 14.18 17.95
CA GLY A 138 -5.86 12.91 18.19
C GLY A 138 -4.33 12.95 18.30
N SER A 139 -3.75 11.90 18.88
CA SER A 139 -2.31 11.69 18.75
C SER A 139 -1.95 11.35 17.29
N ARG A 140 -0.72 11.67 16.85
CA ARG A 140 -0.22 11.25 15.52
C ARG A 140 -0.36 9.73 15.35
N LYS A 141 -0.13 8.98 16.42
CA LYS A 141 -0.35 7.53 16.47
C LYS A 141 -1.76 7.14 16.03
N GLU A 142 -2.78 7.79 16.57
CA GLU A 142 -4.18 7.55 16.17
C GLU A 142 -4.45 7.94 14.72
N GLN A 143 -3.93 9.07 14.24
CA GLN A 143 -4.11 9.50 12.84
C GLN A 143 -3.50 8.48 11.87
N VAL A 144 -2.29 8.00 12.17
CA VAL A 144 -1.63 6.95 11.39
C VAL A 144 -2.40 5.63 11.49
N GLY A 145 -2.87 5.25 12.68
CA GLY A 145 -3.67 4.04 12.88
C GLY A 145 -4.98 4.06 12.08
N ARG A 146 -5.71 5.18 12.10
CA ARG A 146 -6.90 5.37 11.25
C ARG A 146 -6.57 5.31 9.76
N GLY A 147 -5.46 5.93 9.34
CA GLY A 147 -4.99 5.88 7.96
C GLY A 147 -4.70 4.45 7.51
N MET A 148 -4.00 3.65 8.33
CA MET A 148 -3.73 2.24 8.03
C MET A 148 -5.03 1.43 7.87
N THR A 149 -5.96 1.57 8.82
CA THR A 149 -7.27 0.91 8.77
C THR A 149 -8.06 1.32 7.53
N ARG A 150 -8.07 2.62 7.19
CA ARG A 150 -8.74 3.15 6.01
C ARG A 150 -8.14 2.60 4.72
N GLY A 151 -6.82 2.59 4.61
CA GLY A 151 -6.11 2.05 3.44
C GLY A 151 -6.45 0.58 3.18
N ILE A 152 -6.47 -0.22 4.25
CA ILE A 152 -6.78 -1.65 4.16
C ILE A 152 -8.28 -1.87 3.87
N ASN A 153 -9.17 -1.28 4.66
CA ASN A 153 -10.58 -1.63 4.58
C ASN A 153 -11.28 -0.99 3.37
N GLN A 154 -10.91 0.23 2.98
CA GLN A 154 -11.66 1.02 2.00
C GLN A 154 -10.96 1.12 0.63
N LEU A 155 -9.63 1.20 0.60
CA LEU A 155 -8.88 1.50 -0.62
C LEU A 155 -8.17 0.27 -1.23
N THR A 156 -8.22 -0.88 -0.56
CA THR A 156 -7.66 -2.13 -1.08
C THR A 156 -8.59 -2.74 -2.14
N ASP A 157 -8.02 -3.04 -3.30
CA ASP A 157 -8.72 -3.65 -4.43
C ASP A 157 -8.66 -5.18 -4.34
N VAL A 158 -9.76 -5.78 -3.90
CA VAL A 158 -9.89 -7.25 -3.75
C VAL A 158 -9.91 -7.99 -5.08
N THR A 159 -10.17 -7.32 -6.21
CA THR A 159 -10.05 -7.93 -7.54
C THR A 159 -8.59 -8.27 -7.88
N LEU A 160 -7.65 -7.67 -7.14
CA LEU A 160 -6.24 -7.97 -7.23
C LEU A 160 -5.84 -9.25 -6.51
N MET A 161 -6.73 -9.87 -5.73
CA MET A 161 -6.37 -11.04 -4.92
C MET A 161 -6.26 -12.33 -5.74
N THR A 162 -5.38 -13.22 -5.28
CA THR A 162 -5.26 -14.59 -5.82
C THR A 162 -6.58 -15.37 -5.81
N ARG A 163 -6.73 -16.28 -6.78
CA ARG A 163 -7.84 -17.25 -6.83
C ARG A 163 -7.53 -18.54 -6.06
N ASP A 164 -6.27 -18.75 -5.68
CA ASP A 164 -5.87 -19.89 -4.86
C ASP A 164 -6.52 -19.80 -3.48
N PHE A 165 -7.30 -20.81 -3.10
CA PHE A 165 -8.09 -20.78 -1.87
C PHE A 165 -7.23 -20.67 -0.61
N ALA A 166 -6.14 -21.42 -0.51
CA ALA A 166 -5.31 -21.46 0.68
C ALA A 166 -4.59 -20.13 0.89
N ALA A 167 -3.95 -19.60 -0.17
CA ALA A 167 -3.29 -18.30 -0.11
C ALA A 167 -4.30 -17.16 0.13
N ARG A 168 -5.48 -17.21 -0.50
CA ARG A 168 -6.55 -16.22 -0.33
C ARG A 168 -7.02 -16.14 1.12
N ILE A 169 -7.31 -17.27 1.76
CA ILE A 169 -7.73 -17.31 3.17
C ILE A 169 -6.64 -16.75 4.09
N GLN A 170 -5.36 -17.09 3.83
CA GLN A 170 -4.25 -16.56 4.61
C GLN A 170 -4.13 -15.04 4.48
N ILE A 171 -4.19 -14.50 3.26
CA ILE A 171 -4.15 -13.06 3.00
C ILE A 171 -5.31 -12.34 3.71
N ILE A 172 -6.53 -12.86 3.62
CA ILE A 172 -7.70 -12.27 4.29
C ILE A 172 -7.52 -12.26 5.82
N SER A 173 -7.07 -13.38 6.39
CA SER A 173 -6.81 -13.49 7.83
C SER A 173 -5.76 -12.46 8.30
N LEU A 174 -4.70 -12.28 7.52
CA LEU A 174 -3.66 -11.28 7.78
C LEU A 174 -4.23 -9.85 7.74
N LEU A 175 -5.03 -9.52 6.71
CA LEU A 175 -5.66 -8.19 6.58
C LEU A 175 -6.63 -7.89 7.72
N LYS A 176 -7.44 -8.88 8.14
CA LYS A 176 -8.31 -8.77 9.33
C LYS A 176 -7.50 -8.49 10.59
N SER A 177 -6.35 -9.14 10.75
CA SER A 177 -5.49 -9.00 11.94
C SER A 177 -4.85 -7.61 12.08
N VAL A 178 -4.81 -6.79 11.03
CA VAL A 178 -4.23 -5.44 11.13
C VAL A 178 -5.02 -4.57 12.08
N ASN A 179 -6.36 -4.62 12.02
CA ASN A 179 -7.20 -3.79 12.87
C ASN A 179 -7.06 -4.18 14.36
N THR A 180 -6.95 -5.48 14.65
CA THR A 180 -6.70 -5.96 16.03
C THR A 180 -5.30 -5.60 16.52
N LYS A 181 -4.28 -5.63 15.64
CA LYS A 181 -2.89 -5.25 15.99
C LYS A 181 -2.73 -3.74 16.23
N ILE A 182 -3.50 -2.90 15.53
CA ILE A 182 -3.41 -1.43 15.65
C ILE A 182 -4.25 -0.90 16.82
N HIS A 183 -5.52 -1.31 16.89
CA HIS A 183 -6.50 -0.74 17.84
C HIS A 183 -6.75 -1.63 19.06
N GLY A 184 -6.20 -2.84 19.08
CA GLY A 184 -6.41 -3.83 20.13
C GLY A 184 -7.57 -4.78 19.83
N ALA A 185 -7.50 -5.98 20.42
CA ALA A 185 -8.56 -6.98 20.32
C ALA A 185 -9.85 -6.47 20.99
N GLY A 186 -10.99 -6.60 20.30
CA GLY A 186 -12.30 -6.19 20.82
C GLY A 186 -12.66 -4.72 20.60
N SER A 187 -11.79 -3.92 19.97
CA SER A 187 -12.12 -2.57 19.51
C SER A 187 -13.23 -2.59 18.44
N ASP A 188 -13.97 -1.48 18.34
CA ASP A 188 -15.03 -1.35 17.34
C ASP A 188 -14.47 -1.36 15.92
N GLU A 189 -13.28 -0.78 15.70
CA GLU A 189 -12.55 -0.82 14.43
C GLU A 189 -12.16 -2.25 14.04
N ALA A 190 -11.76 -3.09 15.01
CA ALA A 190 -11.48 -4.51 14.75
C ALA A 190 -12.74 -5.27 14.35
N ARG A 191 -13.86 -5.05 15.05
CA ARG A 191 -15.15 -5.68 14.73
C ARG A 191 -15.69 -5.24 13.37
N GLN A 192 -15.64 -3.94 13.08
CA GLN A 192 -16.06 -3.40 11.78
C GLN A 192 -15.19 -3.94 10.64
N GLY A 193 -13.87 -3.98 10.86
CA GLY A 193 -12.94 -4.57 9.89
C GLY A 193 -13.23 -6.04 9.62
N GLU A 194 -13.47 -6.83 10.65
CA GLU A 194 -13.83 -8.23 10.51
C GLU A 194 -15.13 -8.41 9.72
N ALA A 195 -16.18 -7.65 10.08
CA ALA A 195 -17.46 -7.68 9.37
C ALA A 195 -17.32 -7.30 7.89
N LEU A 196 -16.54 -6.26 7.59
CA LEU A 196 -16.30 -5.77 6.23
C LEU A 196 -15.51 -6.78 5.39
N TRP A 197 -14.46 -7.39 5.95
CA TRP A 197 -13.71 -8.43 5.24
C TRP A 197 -14.48 -9.74 5.15
N SER A 198 -15.43 -10.00 6.04
CA SER A 198 -16.34 -11.14 5.87
C SER A 198 -17.36 -10.86 4.76
N SER A 199 -17.92 -9.65 4.67
CA SER A 199 -18.92 -9.30 3.64
C SER A 199 -18.35 -9.22 2.24
N LYS A 200 -17.06 -8.85 2.07
CA LYS A 200 -16.40 -8.84 0.75
C LYS A 200 -16.12 -10.23 0.17
N PHE A 201 -16.27 -11.29 0.96
CA PHE A 201 -15.84 -12.65 0.61
C PHE A 201 -16.91 -13.73 0.81
N ILE A 202 -18.09 -13.35 1.34
CA ILE A 202 -19.34 -14.12 1.29
C ILE A 202 -20.07 -13.74 0.00
#